data_AF-A0A800BX42-F1
#
_entry.id   AF-A0A800BX42-F1
#
_cell.length_a   1.000
_cell.length_b   1.000
_cell.length_c   1.000
_cell.angle_alpha   90.00
_cell.angle_beta   90.00
_cell.angle_gamma   90.00
#
_symmetry.space_group_name_H-M   'P 1'
#
loop_
_entity.id
_entity.type
_entity.pdbx_description
1 polymer ?
#
loop_
_entity_poly.entity_id
_entity_poly.type
_entity_poly.pdbx_seq_one_letter_code
_entity_poly.pdbx_strand_id
1 'polypeptide(L)'
;MNYDGDIIRPPSEANAIIIQVTVGCSHNKCTFCGAYKDPNKKFRVRSNEKITENLAFAARYCGRQKRVFLADGDALILPHKRLLSLFQQIKSSLPQVNRIAMYGNARAIRSKTVEELKELKRR
;
A
#
# COMPACT_ATOMS: atom_id res chain seq x y z
N MET A 1 1.02 13.81 -6.18
CA MET A 1 0.37 12.80 -5.32
C MET A 1 -0.15 13.46 -4.06
N ASN A 2 -1.27 13.00 -3.51
CA ASN A 2 -1.86 13.55 -2.27
C ASN A 2 -1.66 12.58 -1.08
N TYR A 3 -0.78 12.90 -0.15
CA TYR A 3 -0.54 12.08 1.04
C TYR A 3 -1.23 12.66 2.27
N ASP A 4 -1.70 11.77 3.14
CA ASP A 4 -2.26 12.10 4.45
C ASP A 4 -1.18 11.84 5.52
N GLY A 5 -0.59 12.91 6.07
CA GLY A 5 0.48 12.86 7.05
C GLY A 5 1.81 12.31 6.51
N ASP A 6 2.71 11.94 7.42
CA ASP A 6 4.05 11.47 7.06
C ASP A 6 4.02 10.10 6.39
N ILE A 7 4.81 9.93 5.32
CA ILE A 7 4.97 8.63 4.67
C ILE A 7 6.31 8.00 5.05
N ILE A 8 6.23 6.83 5.66
CA ILE A 8 7.42 6.06 6.07
C ILE A 8 7.69 5.01 5.00
N ARG A 9 8.83 5.17 4.32
CA ARG A 9 9.29 4.31 3.25
C ARG A 9 10.58 3.59 3.65
N PRO A 10 10.68 2.27 3.48
CA PRO A 10 11.92 1.57 3.78
C PRO A 10 12.99 1.91 2.74
N PRO A 11 14.29 1.92 3.10
CA PRO A 11 15.38 2.24 2.16
C PRO A 11 15.37 1.38 0.90
N SER A 12 14.95 0.12 1.01
CA SER A 12 14.85 -0.81 -0.13
C SER A 12 13.82 -0.40 -1.20
N GLU A 13 12.92 0.52 -0.90
CA GLU A 13 11.88 1.04 -1.79
C GLU A 13 12.21 2.48 -2.27
N ALA A 14 13.45 2.95 -2.13
CA ALA A 14 13.86 4.33 -2.49
C ALA A 14 13.47 4.75 -3.93
N ASN A 15 13.41 3.81 -4.86
CA ASN A 15 13.05 4.02 -6.27
C ASN A 15 11.61 3.59 -6.63
N ALA A 16 10.78 3.27 -5.64
CA ALA A 16 9.39 2.86 -5.85
C ALA A 16 8.44 4.06 -5.93
N ILE A 17 7.39 3.92 -6.74
CA ILE A 17 6.22 4.78 -6.73
C ILE A 17 5.47 4.53 -5.42
N ILE A 18 5.25 5.57 -4.64
CA ILE A 18 4.60 5.47 -3.34
C ILE A 18 3.10 5.74 -3.53
N ILE A 19 2.26 4.72 -3.38
CA ILE A 19 0.80 4.88 -3.42
C ILE A 19 0.26 4.63 -2.02
N GLN A 20 -0.29 5.66 -1.40
CA GLN A 20 -0.95 5.53 -0.11
C GLN A 20 -2.35 4.94 -0.31
N VAL A 21 -2.62 3.79 0.30
CA VAL A 21 -3.91 3.06 0.18
C VAL A 21 -4.64 2.94 1.50
N THR A 22 -3.88 2.94 2.59
CA THR A 22 -4.37 3.09 3.96
C THR A 22 -3.67 4.30 4.58
N VAL A 23 -4.20 4.79 5.69
CA VAL A 23 -3.53 5.78 6.53
C VAL A 23 -3.35 5.14 7.90
N GLY A 24 -2.18 5.28 8.53
CA GLY A 24 -1.92 4.74 9.85
C GLY A 24 -1.61 3.23 9.85
N CYS A 25 -1.81 2.56 10.98
CA CYS A 25 -1.58 1.12 11.14
C CYS A 25 -2.79 0.46 11.78
N SER A 26 -3.25 -0.68 11.24
CA SER A 26 -4.42 -1.41 11.76
C SER A 26 -4.22 -1.91 13.20
N HIS A 27 -2.97 -2.11 13.63
CA HIS A 27 -2.64 -2.61 14.96
C HIS A 27 -2.50 -1.48 16.00
N ASN A 28 -1.75 -0.42 15.66
CA ASN A 28 -1.45 0.79 16.47
C ASN A 28 -1.20 0.64 17.99
N LYS A 29 -0.83 -0.55 18.48
CA LYS A 29 -0.65 -0.83 19.92
C LYS A 29 0.79 -1.14 20.34
N CYS A 30 1.73 -1.23 19.39
CA CYS A 30 3.16 -1.41 19.70
C CYS A 30 3.67 -0.32 20.64
N THR A 31 4.40 -0.71 21.69
CA THR A 31 5.01 0.22 22.67
C THR A 31 6.23 0.95 22.10
N PHE A 32 6.93 0.34 21.15
CA PHE A 32 8.14 0.90 20.51
C PHE A 32 7.87 1.79 19.29
N CYS A 33 6.62 1.88 18.82
CA CYS A 33 6.32 2.53 17.55
C CYS A 33 6.18 4.05 17.73
N GLY A 34 7.11 4.83 17.18
CA GLY A 34 6.95 6.30 17.04
C GLY A 34 6.23 6.74 15.76
N ALA A 35 6.04 5.83 14.82
CA ALA A 35 5.65 6.10 13.44
C ALA A 35 4.15 6.38 13.19
N TYR A 36 3.27 5.72 13.94
CA TYR A 36 1.82 5.71 13.69
C TYR A 36 0.99 6.08 14.93
N LYS A 37 1.63 6.63 15.96
CA LYS A 37 1.01 6.99 17.25
C LYS A 37 0.35 8.36 17.27
N ASP A 38 0.49 9.16 16.22
CA ASP A 38 -0.20 10.44 16.10
C ASP A 38 -1.73 10.24 16.21
N PRO A 39 -2.40 10.91 17.16
CA PRO A 39 -3.87 10.87 17.31
C PRO A 39 -4.64 11.22 16.03
N ASN A 40 -4.05 12.02 15.16
CA ASN A 40 -4.62 12.45 13.88
C ASN A 40 -4.45 11.40 12.77
N LYS A 41 -3.59 10.39 12.97
CA LYS A 41 -3.28 9.34 11.99
C LYS A 41 -3.99 8.03 12.30
N LYS A 42 -5.31 8.10 12.45
CA LYS A 42 -6.16 6.92 12.70
C LYS A 42 -6.20 6.00 11.49
N PHE A 43 -6.24 4.69 11.76
CA PHE A 43 -6.34 3.70 10.70
C PHE A 43 -7.60 3.91 9.88
N ARG A 44 -7.43 4.13 8.57
CA ARG A 44 -8.54 4.13 7.60
C ARG A 44 -8.05 3.69 6.24
N VAL A 45 -8.97 3.13 5.47
CA VAL A 45 -8.73 2.87 4.05
C VAL A 45 -9.01 4.14 3.26
N ARG A 46 -8.15 4.48 2.30
CA ARG A 46 -8.40 5.62 1.41
C ARG A 46 -9.54 5.33 0.45
N SER A 47 -10.23 6.39 0.05
CA SER A 47 -11.30 6.29 -0.94
C SER A 47 -10.71 5.90 -2.30
N ASN A 48 -11.52 5.22 -3.13
CA ASN A 48 -11.03 4.74 -4.43
C ASN A 48 -10.69 5.92 -5.35
N GLU A 49 -11.41 7.03 -5.26
CA GLU A 49 -11.20 8.24 -6.03
C GLU A 49 -9.79 8.78 -5.80
N LYS A 50 -9.40 8.93 -4.52
CA LYS A 50 -8.05 9.36 -4.12
C LYS A 50 -6.95 8.40 -4.57
N ILE A 51 -7.22 7.10 -4.61
CA ILE A 51 -6.25 6.10 -5.09
C ILE A 51 -6.09 6.25 -6.62
N THR A 52 -7.20 6.35 -7.35
CA THR A 52 -7.23 6.54 -8.80
C THR A 52 -6.53 7.83 -9.22
N GLU A 53 -6.76 8.95 -8.51
CA GLU A 53 -6.05 10.21 -8.73
C GLU A 53 -4.53 10.05 -8.61
N ASN A 54 -4.06 9.34 -7.57
CA ASN A 54 -2.63 9.08 -7.39
C ASN A 54 -2.07 8.16 -8.47
N LEU A 55 -2.82 7.16 -8.92
CA LEU A 55 -2.43 6.30 -10.04
C LEU A 55 -2.35 7.09 -11.35
N ALA A 56 -3.30 7.98 -11.62
CA ALA A 56 -3.27 8.84 -12.81
C ALA A 56 -2.08 9.81 -12.76
N PHE A 57 -1.79 10.40 -11.60
CA PHE A 57 -0.58 11.20 -11.39
C PHE A 57 0.69 10.36 -11.64
N ALA A 58 0.76 9.15 -11.08
CA ALA A 58 1.89 8.25 -11.28
C ALA A 58 2.08 7.88 -12.76
N ALA A 59 1.00 7.59 -13.48
CA ALA A 59 1.05 7.23 -14.89
C ALA A 59 1.63 8.37 -15.74
N ARG A 60 1.29 9.62 -15.38
CA ARG A 60 1.77 10.82 -16.08
C ARG A 60 3.23 11.16 -15.79
N TYR A 61 3.68 10.96 -14.54
CA TYR A 61 4.97 11.51 -14.08
C TYR A 61 6.01 10.46 -13.64
N CYS A 62 5.64 9.19 -13.49
CA CYS A 62 6.51 8.13 -12.95
C CYS A 62 6.76 7.00 -13.97
N GLY A 63 7.16 7.36 -15.19
CA GLY A 63 7.37 6.39 -16.28
C GLY A 63 8.61 5.50 -16.15
N ARG A 64 9.55 5.78 -15.23
CA ARG A 64 10.84 5.07 -15.13
C ARG A 64 10.87 4.03 -14.00
N GLN A 65 10.03 4.20 -12.99
CA GLN A 65 9.99 3.37 -11.79
C GLN A 65 9.24 2.07 -12.10
N LYS A 66 9.87 0.94 -11.77
CA LYS A 66 9.31 -0.41 -12.01
C LYS A 66 8.67 -1.03 -10.77
N ARG A 67 8.64 -0.30 -9.66
CA ARG A 67 8.17 -0.78 -8.35
C ARG A 67 7.10 0.15 -7.81
N VAL A 68 6.08 -0.42 -7.17
CA VAL A 68 5.09 0.31 -6.38
C VAL A 68 5.19 -0.14 -4.95
N PHE A 69 5.21 0.81 -4.02
CA PHE A 69 5.12 0.58 -2.60
C PHE A 69 3.76 1.09 -2.09
N LEU A 70 2.94 0.18 -1.56
CA LEU A 70 1.71 0.54 -0.87
C LEU A 70 2.07 1.04 0.52
N ALA A 71 1.94 2.36 0.70
CA ALA A 71 2.38 3.04 1.90
C ALA A 71 1.43 2.80 3.10
N ASP A 72 1.93 3.22 4.27
CA ASP A 72 1.36 3.05 5.61
C ASP A 72 1.50 1.66 6.23
N GLY A 73 1.13 1.56 7.50
CA GLY A 73 1.67 0.54 8.42
C GLY A 73 1.07 -0.86 8.26
N ASP A 74 -0.01 -1.01 7.50
CA ASP A 74 -0.61 -2.32 7.24
C ASP A 74 -1.60 -2.27 6.05
N ALA A 75 -1.10 -2.41 4.82
CA ALA A 75 -1.96 -2.49 3.65
C ALA A 75 -2.51 -3.92 3.45
N LEU A 76 -1.81 -4.95 3.94
CA LEU A 76 -2.20 -6.36 3.77
C LEU A 76 -3.51 -6.72 4.50
N ILE A 77 -3.90 -5.93 5.51
CA ILE A 77 -5.17 -6.13 6.23
C ILE A 77 -6.41 -5.97 5.35
N LEU A 78 -6.27 -5.31 4.20
CA LEU A 78 -7.38 -5.13 3.27
C LEU A 78 -7.98 -6.48 2.85
N PRO A 79 -9.29 -6.54 2.57
CA PRO A 79 -9.91 -7.77 2.07
C PRO A 79 -9.22 -8.27 0.80
N HIS A 80 -9.08 -9.59 0.65
CA HIS A 80 -8.38 -10.21 -0.48
C HIS A 80 -8.87 -9.72 -1.85
N LYS A 81 -10.20 -9.70 -2.06
CA LYS A 81 -10.82 -9.15 -3.28
C LYS A 81 -10.43 -7.70 -3.57
N ARG A 82 -10.27 -6.87 -2.53
CA ARG A 82 -9.86 -5.46 -2.68
C ARG A 82 -8.40 -5.35 -3.09
N LEU A 83 -7.52 -6.19 -2.53
CA LEU A 83 -6.11 -6.25 -2.93
C LEU A 83 -5.97 -6.68 -4.40
N LEU A 84 -6.71 -7.69 -4.84
CA LEU A 84 -6.72 -8.13 -6.23
C LEU A 84 -7.17 -7.01 -7.19
N SER A 85 -8.26 -6.31 -6.85
CA SER A 85 -8.73 -5.16 -7.64
C SER A 85 -7.68 -4.05 -7.70
N LEU A 86 -7.04 -3.74 -6.57
CA LEU A 86 -5.99 -2.73 -6.49
C LEU A 86 -4.77 -3.11 -7.35
N PHE A 87 -4.31 -4.37 -7.30
CA PHE A 87 -3.17 -4.82 -8.10
C PHE A 87 -3.48 -4.75 -9.60
N GLN A 88 -4.71 -5.12 -9.97
CA GLN A 88 -5.17 -5.00 -11.36
C GLN A 88 -5.17 -3.54 -11.82
N GLN A 89 -5.68 -2.62 -11.00
CA GLN A 89 -5.66 -1.17 -11.31
C GLN A 89 -4.23 -0.64 -11.46
N ILE A 90 -3.33 -1.01 -10.54
CA ILE A 90 -1.91 -0.63 -10.61
C ILE A 90 -1.28 -1.12 -11.91
N LYS A 91 -1.48 -2.39 -12.28
CA LYS A 91 -0.91 -2.95 -13.51
C LYS A 91 -1.48 -2.30 -14.77
N SER A 92 -2.78 -2.01 -14.78
CA SER A 92 -3.41 -1.33 -15.92
C SER A 92 -2.94 0.12 -16.08
N SER A 93 -2.76 0.85 -14.97
CA SER A 93 -2.32 2.26 -15.01
C SER A 93 -0.80 2.42 -15.15
N LEU A 94 -0.02 1.44 -14.67
CA LEU A 94 1.44 1.49 -14.61
C LEU A 94 2.02 0.18 -15.19
N PRO A 95 1.92 -0.05 -16.52
CA PRO A 95 2.31 -1.32 -17.14
C PRO A 95 3.81 -1.65 -17.01
N GLN A 96 4.65 -0.65 -16.73
CA GLN A 96 6.08 -0.82 -16.45
C GLN A 96 6.38 -1.42 -15.07
N VAL A 97 5.39 -1.47 -14.17
CA VAL A 97 5.57 -1.96 -12.79
C VAL A 97 5.55 -3.48 -12.77
N ASN A 98 6.64 -4.07 -12.26
CA ASN A 98 6.80 -5.52 -12.16
C ASN A 98 6.82 -6.05 -10.71
N ARG A 99 6.79 -5.14 -9.72
CA ARG A 99 6.79 -5.51 -8.30
C ARG A 99 5.96 -4.54 -7.48
N ILE A 100 5.05 -5.09 -6.69
CA ILE A 100 4.28 -4.38 -5.66
C ILE A 100 4.77 -4.87 -4.30
N ALA A 101 5.13 -3.93 -3.43
CA ALA A 101 5.54 -4.20 -2.05
C ALA A 101 4.65 -3.42 -1.07
N MET A 102 4.53 -3.92 0.15
CA MET A 102 3.75 -3.28 1.19
C MET A 102 4.21 -3.72 2.58
N TYR A 103 3.86 -2.95 3.61
CA TYR A 103 3.92 -3.45 4.98
C TYR A 103 2.69 -4.32 5.28
N GLY A 104 2.93 -5.38 6.05
CA GLY A 104 1.90 -6.27 6.58
C GLY A 104 2.34 -6.79 7.94
N ASN A 105 1.47 -6.70 8.94
CA ASN A 105 1.76 -7.27 10.25
C ASN A 105 1.31 -8.74 10.34
N ALA A 106 1.73 -9.44 11.40
CA ALA A 106 1.40 -10.85 11.59
C ALA A 106 -0.11 -11.13 11.64
N ARG A 107 -0.93 -10.19 12.13
CA ARG A 107 -2.40 -10.33 12.15
C ARG A 107 -2.96 -10.27 10.72
N ALA A 108 -2.48 -9.36 9.89
CA ALA A 108 -2.89 -9.29 8.49
C ALA A 108 -2.50 -10.55 7.71
N ILE A 109 -1.28 -11.08 7.93
CA ILE A 109 -0.84 -12.34 7.34
C ILE A 109 -1.76 -13.50 7.76
N ARG A 110 -2.05 -13.62 9.06
CA ARG A 110 -2.96 -14.66 9.60
C ARG A 110 -4.41 -14.52 9.15
N SER A 111 -4.82 -13.34 8.69
CA SER A 111 -6.17 -13.10 8.17
C SER A 111 -6.38 -13.62 6.74
N LYS A 112 -5.34 -14.19 6.11
CA LYS A 112 -5.37 -14.69 4.75
C LYS A 112 -5.02 -16.18 4.73
N THR A 113 -5.64 -16.91 3.81
CA THR A 113 -5.23 -18.29 3.55
C THR A 113 -3.93 -18.34 2.76
N VAL A 114 -3.28 -19.51 2.76
CA VAL A 114 -2.07 -19.72 1.96
C VAL A 114 -2.38 -19.55 0.46
N GLU A 115 -3.58 -19.96 0.02
CA GLU A 115 -4.06 -19.85 -1.35
C GLU A 115 -4.27 -18.39 -1.75
N GLU A 116 -4.87 -17.58 -0.87
CA GLU A 116 -5.02 -16.14 -1.08
C GLU A 116 -3.65 -15.46 -1.21
N LEU A 117 -2.70 -15.77 -0.32
CA LEU A 117 -1.34 -15.22 -0.38
C LEU A 117 -0.59 -15.65 -1.64
N LYS A 118 -0.75 -16.92 -2.07
CA LYS A 118 -0.20 -17.41 -3.34
C LYS A 118 -0.81 -16.69 -4.54
N GLU A 119 -2.10 -16.38 -4.49
CA GLU A 119 -2.76 -15.61 -5.53
C GLU A 119 -2.24 -14.18 -5.60
N LEU A 120 -2.11 -13.49 -4.46
CA LEU A 120 -1.52 -12.15 -4.39
C LEU A 120 -0.09 -12.13 -4.96
N LYS A 121 0.71 -13.17 -4.74
CA LYS A 121 2.07 -13.28 -5.30
C LYS A 121 2.09 -13.43 -6.82
N ARG A 122 1.09 -14.09 -7.41
CA ARG A 122 1.00 -14.30 -8.87
C ARG A 122 0.48 -13.08 -9.62
N ARG A 123 -0.29 -12.24 -8.94
CA ARG A 123 -0.98 -11.07 -9.49
C ARG A 123 -0.16 -9.81 -9.42
#